data_AF-A0A0E0GXA7-F1
#
_entry.id   AF-A0A0E0GXA7-F1
#
_cell.length_a   1.000
_cell.length_b   1.000
_cell.length_c   1.000
_cell.angle_alpha   90.00
_cell.angle_beta   90.00
_cell.angle_gamma   90.00
#
_symmetry.space_group_name_H-M   'P 1'
#
loop_
_entity.id
_entity.type
_entity.pdbx_description
1 polymer ?
#
loop_
_entity_poly.entity_id
_entity_poly.type
_entity_poly.pdbx_seq_one_letter_code
_entity_poly.pdbx_strand_id
1 'polypeptide(L)'
;MIINCNAGNIDNTVKGKIAFCFGTKFDPQLDDYNITKATGEKGGKGVILPQYNTDLVLGDILLTLPIPFVPVDYEITYRIYQYKENDGTPKVKISFTRTTIGTEVSAPKVAVFLSRGPSPIYPGVLKPDIAAPGVSILAASPKTTFFEQAPYHFNSGTSMSCPHVSGIIAVLKSLHPQWSPAALKSAIMTTASNERYGFPTLADGLPQKTADPFDYSGGFIDPNRAVDPGLADDVDPEDYTTFLDCYSAGNSSCESESRNLNLPSIAIPNLTAPTTVLRTVTNVGQADAVYKAVVQSPPGVQISVEPTVLKFSQGKNTQSFKITFTMTHKLHGGYLFGSLAWSDGGAHYVRIPIAVRPVENANNSTDRSVSVSPQKAL
;
A
#
# COMPACT_ATOMS: atom_id res chain seq x y z
N MET A 1 24.57 27.30 -11.86
CA MET A 1 24.18 26.47 -10.71
C MET A 1 23.32 27.34 -9.82
N ILE A 2 22.16 26.85 -9.40
CA ILE A 2 21.27 27.54 -8.47
C ILE A 2 21.48 26.91 -7.10
N ILE A 3 21.83 27.72 -6.10
CA ILE A 3 22.02 27.24 -4.73
C ILE A 3 20.65 27.22 -4.03
N ASN A 4 20.38 26.14 -3.28
CA ASN A 4 19.16 25.93 -2.48
C ASN A 4 17.84 25.84 -3.26
N CYS A 5 17.89 25.57 -4.56
CA CYS A 5 16.72 25.25 -5.40
C CYS A 5 15.54 26.21 -5.23
N ASN A 6 15.83 27.51 -5.16
CA ASN A 6 14.81 28.53 -4.97
C ASN A 6 14.63 29.34 -6.25
N ALA A 7 13.37 29.52 -6.68
CA ALA A 7 13.05 30.29 -7.87
C ALA A 7 13.53 31.75 -7.79
N GLY A 8 13.55 32.36 -6.61
CA GLY A 8 14.04 33.71 -6.37
C GLY A 8 15.55 33.89 -6.55
N ASN A 9 16.32 32.79 -6.56
CA ASN A 9 17.77 32.81 -6.79
C ASN A 9 18.12 32.72 -8.30
N ILE A 10 17.13 32.73 -9.19
CA ILE A 10 17.34 32.60 -10.63
C ILE A 10 17.52 33.99 -11.25
N ASP A 11 18.69 34.21 -11.83
CA ASP A 11 19.07 35.44 -12.49
C ASP A 11 19.37 35.23 -13.99
N ASN A 12 19.82 36.29 -14.67
CA ASN A 12 20.10 36.24 -16.11
C ASN A 12 21.31 35.34 -16.49
N THR A 13 22.05 34.79 -15.53
CA THR A 13 23.23 33.93 -15.83
C THR A 13 22.85 32.60 -16.45
N VAL A 14 21.57 32.19 -16.36
CA VAL A 14 21.02 30.97 -16.95
C VAL A 14 20.70 31.10 -18.44
N LYS A 15 20.74 32.30 -19.02
CA LYS A 15 20.38 32.55 -20.42
C LYS A 15 21.18 31.65 -21.37
N GLY A 16 20.47 30.85 -22.18
CA GLY A 16 21.06 29.90 -23.12
C GLY A 16 21.68 28.64 -22.51
N LYS A 17 21.52 28.42 -21.19
CA LYS A 17 22.12 27.30 -20.45
C LYS A 17 21.07 26.40 -19.81
N ILE A 18 21.50 25.24 -19.34
CA ILE A 18 20.71 24.38 -18.45
C ILE A 18 20.95 24.81 -17.00
N ALA A 19 19.88 25.07 -16.27
CA ALA A 19 19.95 25.34 -14.85
C ALA A 19 20.11 24.02 -14.08
N PHE A 20 21.20 23.88 -13.35
CA PHE A 20 21.42 22.78 -12.41
C PHE A 20 21.23 23.31 -11.00
N CYS A 21 20.33 22.69 -10.24
CA CYS A 21 20.22 22.99 -8.83
C CYS A 21 21.08 22.07 -7.95
N PHE A 22 21.70 22.66 -6.95
CA PHE A 22 22.32 21.94 -5.85
C PHE A 22 21.80 22.48 -4.51
N GLY A 23 21.21 21.60 -3.70
CA GLY A 23 20.70 21.93 -2.36
C GLY A 23 21.59 21.31 -1.29
N THR A 24 21.90 22.07 -0.24
CA THR A 24 22.63 21.56 0.94
C THR A 24 21.70 21.23 2.11
N LYS A 25 20.39 21.39 1.93
CA LYS A 25 19.35 21.11 2.91
C LYS A 25 18.32 20.17 2.30
N PHE A 26 17.74 19.33 3.15
CA PHE A 26 16.61 18.51 2.78
C PHE A 26 15.39 19.40 2.52
N ASP A 27 14.80 19.24 1.34
CA ASP A 27 13.52 19.85 0.98
C ASP A 27 12.64 18.74 0.36
N PRO A 28 11.56 18.31 1.05
CA PRO A 28 10.71 17.22 0.57
C PRO A 28 9.80 17.64 -0.60
N GLN A 29 9.63 18.94 -0.87
CA GLN A 29 8.73 19.46 -1.89
C GLN A 29 9.36 20.66 -2.60
N LEU A 30 10.28 20.36 -3.51
CA LEU A 30 10.82 21.40 -4.38
C LEU A 30 9.73 21.96 -5.30
N ASP A 31 9.77 23.28 -5.49
CA ASP A 31 8.84 24.01 -6.33
C ASP A 31 9.27 23.95 -7.81
N ASP A 32 9.11 22.77 -8.40
CA ASP A 32 9.53 22.46 -9.76
C ASP A 32 8.94 23.44 -10.79
N TYR A 33 7.67 23.80 -10.60
CA TYR A 33 6.96 24.68 -11.49
C TYR A 33 7.56 26.09 -11.48
N ASN A 34 7.68 26.73 -10.32
CA ASN A 34 8.19 28.11 -10.28
C ASN A 34 9.67 28.18 -10.64
N ILE A 35 10.48 27.17 -10.29
CA ILE A 35 11.89 27.10 -10.70
C ILE A 35 11.99 27.00 -12.23
N THR A 36 11.20 26.13 -12.84
CA THR A 36 11.21 25.90 -14.29
C THR A 36 10.68 27.11 -15.04
N LYS A 37 9.61 27.72 -14.54
CA LYS A 37 9.04 28.96 -15.06
C LYS A 37 10.03 30.12 -15.01
N ALA A 38 10.59 30.42 -13.84
CA ALA A 38 11.56 31.50 -13.67
C ALA A 38 12.82 31.27 -14.51
N THR A 39 13.31 30.02 -14.61
CA THR A 39 14.42 29.67 -15.52
C THR A 39 14.08 29.98 -16.98
N GLY A 40 12.88 29.61 -17.43
CA GLY A 40 12.40 29.87 -18.78
C GLY A 40 12.28 31.36 -19.08
N GLU A 41 11.69 32.14 -18.17
CA GLU A 41 11.53 33.60 -18.29
C GLU A 41 12.89 34.33 -18.40
N LYS A 42 13.95 33.79 -17.80
CA LYS A 42 15.32 34.30 -17.91
C LYS A 42 16.09 33.76 -19.13
N GLY A 43 15.43 32.99 -20.00
CA GLY A 43 15.99 32.46 -21.24
C GLY A 43 16.82 31.19 -21.08
N GLY A 44 16.68 30.47 -19.95
CA GLY A 44 17.26 29.14 -19.76
C GLY A 44 16.64 28.11 -20.70
N LYS A 45 17.35 26.99 -20.90
CA LYS A 45 17.02 25.95 -21.89
C LYS A 45 16.57 24.62 -21.28
N GLY A 46 16.61 24.50 -19.96
CA GLY A 46 16.13 23.35 -19.22
C GLY A 46 16.59 23.40 -17.76
N VAL A 47 16.06 22.48 -16.95
CA VAL A 47 16.33 22.40 -15.52
C VAL A 47 16.67 20.96 -15.13
N ILE A 48 17.68 20.81 -14.27
CA ILE A 48 18.01 19.56 -13.57
C ILE A 48 17.84 19.82 -12.07
N LEU A 49 16.92 19.09 -11.42
CA LEU A 49 16.64 19.22 -9.98
C LEU A 49 16.88 17.92 -9.21
N PRO A 50 17.47 18.01 -8.00
CA PRO A 50 17.54 16.89 -7.08
C PRO A 50 16.16 16.55 -6.52
N GLN A 51 15.72 15.30 -6.67
CA GLN A 51 14.47 14.81 -6.09
C GLN A 51 14.58 13.36 -5.68
N TYR A 52 13.75 12.94 -4.73
CA TYR A 52 13.59 11.52 -4.48
C TYR A 52 12.86 10.85 -5.63
N ASN A 53 13.30 9.64 -5.97
CA ASN A 53 12.67 8.81 -6.98
C ASN A 53 11.35 8.23 -6.42
N THR A 54 10.31 9.06 -6.44
CA THR A 54 8.93 8.71 -6.07
C THR A 54 8.03 8.86 -7.28
N ASP A 55 6.86 8.24 -7.25
CA ASP A 55 5.85 8.33 -8.29
C ASP A 55 5.23 9.73 -8.47
N LEU A 56 5.53 10.70 -7.59
CA LEU A 56 5.13 12.11 -7.77
C LEU A 56 5.76 12.75 -9.01
N VAL A 57 6.93 12.26 -9.44
CA VAL A 57 7.62 12.74 -10.66
C VAL A 57 6.94 12.25 -11.94
N LEU A 58 5.79 11.58 -11.84
CA LEU A 58 5.01 11.08 -12.97
C LEU A 58 3.64 11.77 -13.09
N GLY A 59 3.45 12.90 -12.40
CA GLY A 59 2.22 13.69 -12.45
C GLY A 59 2.12 14.64 -13.65
N ASP A 60 0.89 15.02 -14.00
CA ASP A 60 0.55 15.87 -15.15
C ASP A 60 1.22 17.25 -15.13
N ILE A 61 1.59 17.74 -13.94
CA ILE A 61 2.28 19.03 -13.79
C ILE A 61 3.56 19.09 -14.64
N LEU A 62 4.26 17.97 -14.81
CA LEU A 62 5.49 17.92 -15.62
C LEU A 62 5.22 18.15 -17.12
N LEU A 63 4.03 17.79 -17.60
CA LEU A 63 3.61 18.03 -18.98
C LEU A 63 3.36 19.53 -19.25
N THR A 64 3.06 20.30 -18.21
CA THR A 64 2.80 21.75 -18.32
C THR A 64 4.05 22.63 -18.21
N LEU A 65 5.23 22.02 -18.01
CA LEU A 65 6.46 22.79 -17.79
C LEU A 65 6.94 23.48 -19.08
N PRO A 66 7.33 24.77 -19.00
CA PRO A 66 7.63 25.58 -20.18
C PRO A 66 8.95 25.23 -20.88
N ILE A 67 9.83 24.50 -20.19
CA ILE A 67 11.14 24.06 -20.69
C ILE A 67 11.44 22.64 -20.19
N PRO A 68 12.37 21.91 -20.84
CA PRO A 68 12.74 20.56 -20.42
C PRO A 68 13.15 20.49 -18.94
N PHE A 69 12.63 19.47 -18.26
CA PHE A 69 12.85 19.22 -16.84
C PHE A 69 13.39 17.79 -16.63
N VAL A 70 14.41 17.65 -15.78
CA VAL A 70 15.03 16.36 -15.47
C VAL A 70 15.16 16.23 -13.95
N PRO A 71 14.27 15.46 -13.29
CA PRO A 71 14.47 15.09 -11.90
C PRO A 71 15.57 14.03 -11.82
N VAL A 72 16.49 14.18 -10.87
CA VAL A 72 17.57 13.23 -10.61
C VAL A 72 17.67 12.95 -9.12
N ASP A 73 18.05 11.74 -8.73
CA ASP A 73 18.27 11.45 -7.32
C ASP A 73 19.45 12.25 -6.73
N TYR A 74 19.53 12.34 -5.41
CA TYR A 74 20.54 13.13 -4.72
C TYR A 74 21.98 12.62 -4.94
N GLU A 75 22.16 11.31 -5.15
CA GLU A 75 23.47 10.73 -5.46
C GLU A 75 23.92 11.15 -6.88
N ILE A 76 23.02 11.05 -7.87
CA ILE A 76 23.28 11.55 -9.23
C ILE A 76 23.49 13.07 -9.23
N THR A 77 22.74 13.82 -8.43
CA THR A 77 22.93 15.26 -8.25
C THR A 77 24.35 15.57 -7.77
N TYR A 78 24.83 14.84 -6.78
CA TYR A 78 26.18 15.02 -6.26
C TYR A 78 27.26 14.71 -7.31
N ARG A 79 27.06 13.66 -8.13
CA ARG A 79 27.96 13.34 -9.25
C ARG A 79 27.97 14.43 -10.32
N ILE A 80 26.81 15.02 -10.64
CA ILE A 80 26.71 16.17 -11.56
C ILE A 80 27.45 17.39 -10.98
N TYR A 81 27.33 17.63 -9.69
CA TYR A 81 28.08 18.68 -8.99
C TYR A 81 29.60 18.45 -9.12
N GLN A 82 30.09 17.24 -8.84
CA GLN A 82 31.51 16.90 -9.00
C GLN A 82 32.00 17.08 -10.44
N TYR A 83 31.21 16.65 -11.43
CA TYR A 83 31.53 16.87 -12.84
C TYR A 83 31.71 18.36 -13.16
N LYS A 84 30.79 19.21 -12.68
CA LYS A 84 30.85 20.67 -12.87
C LYS A 84 32.09 21.30 -12.24
N GLU A 85 32.51 20.87 -11.05
CA GLU A 85 33.69 21.45 -10.38
C GLU A 85 35.01 21.04 -11.05
N ASN A 86 35.05 19.88 -11.71
CA ASN A 86 36.27 19.35 -12.33
C ASN A 86 36.44 19.74 -13.81
N ASP A 87 35.41 20.27 -14.47
CA ASP A 87 35.43 20.70 -15.87
C ASP A 87 35.27 22.22 -15.96
N GLY A 88 36.18 22.90 -16.68
CA GLY A 88 36.12 24.36 -16.87
C GLY A 88 34.94 24.81 -17.75
N THR A 89 34.35 23.91 -18.54
CA THR A 89 33.25 24.19 -19.46
C THR A 89 32.24 23.04 -19.51
N PRO A 90 31.53 22.74 -18.41
CA PRO A 90 30.68 21.57 -18.32
C PRO A 90 29.53 21.64 -19.34
N LYS A 91 29.29 20.51 -20.03
CA LYS A 91 28.24 20.37 -21.05
C LYS A 91 27.29 19.25 -20.67
N VAL A 92 26.01 19.45 -20.98
CA VAL A 92 24.95 18.46 -20.75
C VAL A 92 24.10 18.32 -22.01
N LYS A 93 23.66 17.10 -22.29
CA LYS A 93 22.68 16.80 -23.32
C LYS A 93 21.45 16.18 -22.67
N ILE A 94 20.29 16.82 -22.85
CA ILE A 94 19.00 16.27 -22.44
C ILE A 94 18.36 15.63 -23.67
N SER A 95 17.89 14.40 -23.53
CA SER A 95 17.14 13.67 -24.56
C SER A 95 15.69 13.49 -24.14
N PHE A 96 14.82 13.14 -25.08
CA PHE A 96 13.45 12.75 -24.79
C PHE A 96 13.36 11.57 -23.83
N THR A 97 12.32 11.57 -23.00
CA THR A 97 11.96 10.49 -22.09
C THR A 97 11.81 9.17 -22.84
N ARG A 98 12.27 8.08 -22.22
CA ARG A 98 12.13 6.72 -22.72
C ARG A 98 11.48 5.85 -21.66
N THR A 99 10.58 4.96 -22.07
CA THR A 99 9.99 3.95 -21.21
C THR A 99 10.93 2.76 -21.09
N THR A 100 11.21 2.33 -19.87
CA THR A 100 11.94 1.08 -19.59
C THR A 100 10.94 0.05 -19.08
N ILE A 101 10.97 -1.15 -19.65
CA ILE A 101 10.09 -2.27 -19.29
C ILE A 101 10.96 -3.48 -19.02
N GLY A 102 10.63 -4.28 -18.01
CA GLY A 102 11.29 -5.55 -17.73
C GLY A 102 11.69 -5.69 -16.28
N THR A 103 12.57 -6.65 -16.02
CA THR A 103 13.06 -7.01 -14.68
C THR A 103 13.98 -5.96 -14.06
N GLU A 104 14.47 -5.02 -14.86
CA GLU A 104 15.30 -3.89 -14.41
C GLU A 104 14.49 -2.85 -13.63
N VAL A 105 13.16 -2.87 -13.73
CA VAL A 105 12.26 -1.96 -13.01
C VAL A 105 11.81 -2.60 -11.71
N SER A 106 12.16 -1.97 -10.59
CA SER A 106 11.64 -2.33 -9.27
C SER A 106 10.15 -1.97 -9.20
N ALA A 107 9.31 -2.96 -9.46
CA ALA A 107 7.85 -2.88 -9.42
C ALA A 107 7.28 -4.28 -9.06
N PRO A 108 6.08 -4.38 -8.46
CA PRO A 108 5.24 -3.27 -8.05
C PRO A 108 5.73 -2.57 -6.78
N LYS A 109 5.30 -1.32 -6.61
CA LYS A 109 5.50 -0.53 -5.40
C LYS A 109 4.20 0.13 -5.01
N VAL A 110 4.00 0.36 -3.73
CA VAL A 110 2.85 1.11 -3.24
C VAL A 110 3.12 2.61 -3.45
N ALA A 111 2.23 3.27 -4.18
CA ALA A 111 2.29 4.69 -4.51
C ALA A 111 2.37 5.58 -3.26
N VAL A 112 3.11 6.71 -3.33
CA VAL A 112 3.25 7.59 -2.17
C VAL A 112 1.92 8.23 -1.77
N PHE A 113 1.07 8.55 -2.74
CA PHE A 113 -0.23 9.19 -2.54
C PHE A 113 -1.32 8.24 -2.05
N LEU A 114 -1.03 6.94 -1.89
CA LEU A 114 -2.03 5.98 -1.42
C LEU A 114 -2.46 6.33 0.02
N SER A 115 -3.77 6.42 0.23
CA SER A 115 -4.37 6.45 1.56
C SER A 115 -4.12 5.11 2.27
N ARG A 116 -3.50 5.16 3.44
CA ARG A 116 -3.08 4.00 4.22
C ARG A 116 -4.03 3.72 5.37
N GLY A 117 -4.06 2.45 5.82
CA GLY A 117 -4.75 2.05 7.03
C GLY A 117 -4.05 2.52 8.32
N PRO A 118 -4.63 2.23 9.50
CA PRO A 118 -5.91 1.54 9.68
C PRO A 118 -7.11 2.39 9.28
N SER A 119 -8.27 1.76 9.11
CA SER A 119 -9.53 2.51 8.90
C SER A 119 -9.84 3.37 10.12
N PRO A 120 -10.07 4.70 9.96
CA PRO A 120 -10.41 5.57 11.08
C PRO A 120 -11.83 5.30 11.60
N ILE A 121 -12.70 4.70 10.77
CA ILE A 121 -14.09 4.40 11.12
C ILE A 121 -14.23 2.97 11.64
N TYR A 122 -13.41 2.02 11.18
CA TYR A 122 -13.51 0.60 11.56
C TYR A 122 -12.11 0.02 11.81
N PRO A 123 -11.44 0.35 12.92
CA PRO A 123 -10.04 -0.05 13.16
C PRO A 123 -9.84 -1.57 13.30
N GLY A 124 -10.91 -2.33 13.58
CA GLY A 124 -10.91 -3.81 13.55
C GLY A 124 -11.04 -4.43 12.15
N VAL A 125 -11.20 -3.61 11.11
CA VAL A 125 -11.25 -4.05 9.71
C VAL A 125 -10.01 -3.51 8.99
N LEU A 126 -9.19 -4.42 8.50
CA LEU A 126 -7.94 -4.09 7.83
C LEU A 126 -8.22 -3.43 6.46
N LYS A 127 -7.60 -2.27 6.20
CA LYS A 127 -7.73 -1.51 4.95
C LYS A 127 -6.37 -0.95 4.50
N PRO A 128 -6.13 -0.78 3.18
CA PRO A 128 -7.00 -1.18 2.03
C PRO A 128 -7.16 -2.71 1.93
N ASP A 129 -7.95 -3.23 0.99
CA ASP A 129 -8.12 -4.70 0.84
C ASP A 129 -7.05 -5.33 -0.09
N ILE A 130 -6.71 -4.64 -1.18
CA ILE A 130 -5.87 -5.16 -2.26
C ILE A 130 -5.19 -3.99 -3.00
N ALA A 131 -4.00 -4.22 -3.55
CA ALA A 131 -3.30 -3.31 -4.43
C ALA A 131 -3.39 -3.75 -5.91
N ALA A 132 -3.48 -2.79 -6.82
CA ALA A 132 -3.52 -3.00 -8.26
C ALA A 132 -2.87 -1.82 -9.01
N PRO A 133 -2.45 -1.99 -10.27
CA PRO A 133 -1.79 -0.94 -11.05
C PRO A 133 -2.61 0.36 -11.09
N GLY A 134 -2.02 1.47 -10.65
CA GLY A 134 -2.68 2.77 -10.58
C GLY A 134 -1.77 3.97 -10.78
N VAL A 135 -0.51 3.77 -11.18
CA VAL A 135 0.43 4.86 -11.48
C VAL A 135 0.71 4.85 -12.97
N SER A 136 0.61 6.01 -13.62
CA SER A 136 0.85 6.21 -15.05
C SER A 136 0.10 5.19 -15.92
N ILE A 137 -1.21 5.10 -15.70
CA ILE A 137 -2.10 4.24 -16.47
C ILE A 137 -2.59 5.01 -17.71
N LEU A 138 -2.32 4.49 -18.89
CA LEU A 138 -2.85 5.02 -20.15
C LEU A 138 -4.30 4.57 -20.34
N ALA A 139 -5.23 5.52 -20.47
CA ALA A 139 -6.64 5.24 -20.74
C ALA A 139 -7.23 6.26 -21.72
N ALA A 140 -8.43 5.99 -22.23
CA ALA A 140 -9.13 6.92 -23.11
C ALA A 140 -9.46 8.23 -22.39
N SER A 141 -9.29 9.36 -23.06
CA SER A 141 -9.60 10.69 -22.56
C SER A 141 -10.70 11.38 -23.38
N PRO A 142 -11.57 12.18 -22.75
CA PRO A 142 -12.59 12.92 -23.47
C PRO A 142 -11.97 14.03 -24.31
N LYS A 143 -12.63 14.40 -25.41
CA LYS A 143 -12.23 15.53 -26.26
C LYS A 143 -12.57 16.87 -25.60
N THR A 144 -11.78 17.25 -24.60
CA THR A 144 -11.88 18.55 -23.93
C THR A 144 -10.59 19.35 -24.15
N THR A 145 -10.63 20.65 -23.86
CA THR A 145 -9.45 21.52 -23.89
C THR A 145 -8.39 21.11 -22.87
N PHE A 146 -8.78 20.44 -21.78
CA PHE A 146 -7.86 19.98 -20.74
C PHE A 146 -6.95 18.83 -21.22
N PHE A 147 -7.47 17.93 -22.05
CA PHE A 147 -6.71 16.76 -22.55
C PHE A 147 -6.09 17.01 -23.93
N GLU A 148 -5.94 18.27 -24.34
CA GLU A 148 -5.37 18.68 -25.65
C GLU A 148 -5.99 17.96 -26.87
N GLN A 149 -7.23 17.45 -26.75
CA GLN A 149 -7.87 16.57 -27.74
C GLN A 149 -7.15 15.24 -28.02
N ALA A 150 -6.18 14.84 -27.19
CA ALA A 150 -5.58 13.52 -27.26
C ALA A 150 -6.64 12.45 -26.93
N PRO A 151 -6.77 11.38 -27.74
CA PRO A 151 -7.73 10.30 -27.49
C PRO A 151 -7.34 9.42 -26.29
N TYR A 152 -6.11 9.52 -25.81
CA TYR A 152 -5.60 8.80 -24.64
C TYR A 152 -4.73 9.69 -23.77
N HIS A 153 -4.74 9.43 -22.46
CA HIS A 153 -3.98 10.17 -21.46
C HIS A 153 -3.47 9.24 -20.35
N PHE A 154 -2.29 9.54 -19.81
CA PHE A 154 -1.74 8.86 -18.64
C PHE A 154 -2.28 9.48 -17.37
N ASN A 155 -2.79 8.70 -16.43
CA ASN A 155 -3.23 9.24 -15.14
C ASN A 155 -2.83 8.30 -14.00
N SER A 156 -2.76 8.85 -12.79
CA SER A 156 -2.34 8.16 -11.58
C SER A 156 -3.38 8.36 -10.48
N GLY A 157 -3.69 7.30 -9.76
CA GLY A 157 -4.63 7.32 -8.64
C GLY A 157 -5.20 5.96 -8.32
N THR A 158 -5.76 5.82 -7.13
CA THR A 158 -6.59 4.66 -6.77
C THR A 158 -7.83 4.56 -7.68
N SER A 159 -8.28 5.68 -8.24
CA SER A 159 -9.28 5.73 -9.33
C SER A 159 -8.88 4.93 -10.57
N MET A 160 -7.58 4.76 -10.83
CA MET A 160 -7.07 3.95 -11.95
C MET A 160 -6.82 2.49 -11.53
N SER A 161 -6.51 2.23 -10.26
CA SER A 161 -6.45 0.86 -9.71
C SER A 161 -7.83 0.20 -9.64
N CYS A 162 -8.85 0.94 -9.24
CA CYS A 162 -10.23 0.44 -9.08
C CYS A 162 -10.78 -0.29 -10.33
N PRO A 163 -10.74 0.30 -11.56
CA PRO A 163 -11.27 -0.38 -12.75
C PRO A 163 -10.49 -1.64 -13.12
N HIS A 164 -9.19 -1.74 -12.81
CA HIS A 164 -8.45 -3.00 -12.98
C HIS A 164 -9.04 -4.11 -12.11
N VAL A 165 -9.25 -3.85 -10.82
CA VAL A 165 -9.86 -4.81 -9.89
C VAL A 165 -11.28 -5.16 -10.32
N SER A 166 -12.09 -4.17 -10.69
CA SER A 166 -13.46 -4.39 -11.17
C SER A 166 -13.51 -5.28 -12.42
N GLY A 167 -12.61 -5.06 -13.38
CA GLY A 167 -12.49 -5.91 -14.56
C GLY A 167 -12.10 -7.35 -14.23
N ILE A 168 -11.14 -7.53 -13.33
CA ILE A 168 -10.72 -8.85 -12.84
C ILE A 168 -11.88 -9.56 -12.15
N ILE A 169 -12.61 -8.88 -11.26
CA ILE A 169 -13.78 -9.42 -10.57
C ILE A 169 -14.89 -9.82 -11.56
N ALA A 170 -15.12 -9.04 -12.62
CA ALA A 170 -16.10 -9.39 -13.65
C ALA A 170 -15.73 -10.68 -14.39
N VAL A 171 -14.44 -10.88 -14.70
CA VAL A 171 -13.94 -12.12 -15.31
C VAL A 171 -14.04 -13.29 -14.32
N LEU A 172 -13.66 -13.10 -13.07
CA LEU A 172 -13.80 -14.15 -12.06
C LEU A 172 -15.26 -14.56 -11.85
N LYS A 173 -16.20 -13.59 -11.87
CA LYS A 173 -17.64 -13.86 -11.77
C LYS A 173 -18.18 -14.60 -12.99
N SER A 174 -17.62 -14.41 -14.19
CA SER A 174 -18.03 -15.18 -15.37
C SER A 174 -17.51 -16.62 -15.33
N LEU A 175 -16.31 -16.83 -14.77
CA LEU A 175 -15.73 -18.17 -14.54
C LEU A 175 -16.40 -18.90 -13.38
N HIS A 176 -16.84 -18.17 -12.35
CA HIS A 176 -17.49 -18.69 -11.15
C HIS A 176 -18.83 -18.00 -10.87
N PRO A 177 -19.88 -18.26 -11.68
CA PRO A 177 -21.17 -17.57 -11.58
C PRO A 177 -21.84 -17.67 -10.20
N GLN A 178 -21.56 -18.73 -9.45
CA GLN A 178 -22.11 -19.02 -8.13
C GLN A 178 -21.40 -18.31 -6.98
N TRP A 179 -20.18 -17.80 -7.17
CA TRP A 179 -19.45 -17.15 -6.07
C TRP A 179 -20.13 -15.86 -5.63
N SER A 180 -20.26 -15.68 -4.31
CA SER A 180 -20.73 -14.44 -3.73
C SER A 180 -19.70 -13.29 -3.96
N PRO A 181 -20.10 -12.03 -3.75
CA PRO A 181 -19.13 -10.92 -3.72
C PRO A 181 -18.03 -11.11 -2.67
N ALA A 182 -18.32 -11.73 -1.53
CA ALA A 182 -17.35 -12.00 -0.47
C ALA A 182 -16.36 -13.10 -0.88
N ALA A 183 -16.83 -14.18 -1.51
CA ALA A 183 -15.98 -15.23 -2.06
C ALA A 183 -15.04 -14.70 -3.15
N LEU A 184 -15.54 -13.85 -4.05
CA LEU A 184 -14.71 -13.17 -5.07
C LEU A 184 -13.65 -12.26 -4.43
N LYS A 185 -14.03 -11.51 -3.39
CA LYS A 185 -13.10 -10.69 -2.61
C LYS A 185 -12.04 -11.55 -1.92
N SER A 186 -12.42 -12.65 -1.29
CA SER A 186 -11.48 -13.58 -0.65
C SER A 186 -10.51 -14.15 -1.69
N ALA A 187 -11.00 -14.62 -2.84
CA ALA A 187 -10.17 -15.17 -3.91
C ALA A 187 -9.05 -14.21 -4.35
N ILE A 188 -9.35 -12.93 -4.58
CA ILE A 188 -8.32 -11.96 -4.99
C ILE A 188 -7.38 -11.56 -3.85
N MET A 189 -7.84 -11.59 -2.60
CA MET A 189 -7.02 -11.18 -1.44
C MET A 189 -6.06 -12.27 -1.01
N THR A 190 -6.52 -13.53 -0.96
CA THR A 190 -5.75 -14.65 -0.41
C THR A 190 -4.71 -15.20 -1.39
N THR A 191 -4.86 -14.88 -2.67
CA THR A 191 -3.94 -15.29 -3.76
C THR A 191 -2.97 -14.21 -4.20
N ALA A 192 -3.13 -12.98 -3.68
CA ALA A 192 -2.30 -11.84 -4.01
C ALA A 192 -0.82 -12.04 -3.62
N SER A 193 0.07 -11.33 -4.30
CA SER A 193 1.50 -11.36 -4.05
C SER A 193 1.97 -10.15 -3.25
N ASN A 194 2.83 -10.38 -2.25
CA ASN A 194 3.48 -9.33 -1.47
C ASN A 194 5.00 -9.25 -1.72
N GLU A 195 5.49 -9.99 -2.71
CA GLU A 195 6.89 -9.97 -3.14
C GLU A 195 7.01 -10.14 -4.66
N ARG A 196 8.18 -9.79 -5.19
CA ARG A 196 8.55 -10.09 -6.58
C ARG A 196 10.04 -10.37 -6.66
N TYR A 197 10.40 -11.48 -7.31
CA TYR A 197 11.78 -11.98 -7.40
C TYR A 197 12.48 -12.17 -6.05
N GLY A 198 11.73 -12.55 -5.00
CA GLY A 198 12.24 -12.70 -3.63
C GLY A 198 12.50 -11.38 -2.90
N PHE A 199 12.16 -10.23 -3.51
CA PHE A 199 12.19 -8.94 -2.85
C PHE A 199 10.81 -8.59 -2.32
N PRO A 200 10.72 -8.10 -1.07
CA PRO A 200 9.45 -7.65 -0.54
C PRO A 200 8.97 -6.42 -1.31
N THR A 201 7.66 -6.29 -1.45
CA THR A 201 7.04 -5.08 -1.97
C THR A 201 7.45 -3.86 -1.12
N LEU A 202 7.81 -2.77 -1.79
CA LEU A 202 8.17 -1.51 -1.15
C LEU A 202 7.01 -0.52 -1.20
N ALA A 203 6.96 0.38 -0.22
CA ALA A 203 6.07 1.53 -0.22
C ALA A 203 6.88 2.80 -0.51
N ASP A 204 6.51 3.49 -1.57
CA ASP A 204 7.07 4.80 -1.89
C ASP A 204 6.63 5.81 -0.83
N GLY A 205 7.60 6.59 -0.38
CA GLY A 205 7.55 7.41 0.80
C GLY A 205 8.95 7.95 1.09
N LEU A 206 9.03 8.92 2.01
CA LEU A 206 10.29 9.53 2.41
C LEU A 206 10.49 9.36 3.93
N PRO A 207 11.36 8.43 4.37
CA PRO A 207 12.12 7.46 3.57
C PRO A 207 11.24 6.32 3.02
N GLN A 208 11.74 5.64 1.98
CA GLN A 208 11.10 4.43 1.47
C GLN A 208 11.16 3.33 2.53
N LYS A 209 10.09 2.53 2.64
CA LYS A 209 10.03 1.40 3.58
C LYS A 209 9.54 0.13 2.89
N THR A 210 9.73 -1.00 3.56
CA THR A 210 8.99 -2.22 3.20
C THR A 210 7.49 -1.97 3.41
N ALA A 211 6.68 -2.33 2.42
CA ALA A 211 5.25 -2.16 2.50
C ALA A 211 4.64 -3.19 3.44
N ASP A 212 3.68 -2.75 4.26
CA ASP A 212 3.00 -3.56 5.26
C ASP A 212 1.50 -3.71 4.92
N PRO A 213 0.74 -4.55 5.65
CA PRO A 213 -0.69 -4.73 5.40
C PRO A 213 -1.53 -3.44 5.37
N PHE A 214 -1.13 -2.33 5.98
CA PHE A 214 -1.86 -1.06 5.82
C PHE A 214 -1.55 -0.32 4.52
N ASP A 215 -0.55 -0.79 3.77
CA ASP A 215 -0.25 -0.32 2.42
C ASP A 215 -1.00 -1.14 1.34
N TYR A 216 -1.15 -2.46 1.49
CA TYR A 216 -1.73 -3.32 0.43
C TYR A 216 -2.62 -4.48 0.93
N SER A 217 -2.67 -4.76 2.23
CA SER A 217 -3.36 -5.90 2.85
C SER A 217 -3.03 -7.26 2.25
N GLY A 218 -3.88 -7.78 1.34
CA GLY A 218 -3.69 -9.05 0.67
C GLY A 218 -2.42 -9.07 -0.18
N GLY A 219 -2.08 -7.93 -0.81
CA GLY A 219 -0.94 -7.80 -1.69
C GLY A 219 -1.29 -7.09 -2.99
N PHE A 220 -0.42 -7.24 -3.98
CA PHE A 220 -0.71 -6.93 -5.38
C PHE A 220 -1.50 -8.08 -6.00
N ILE A 221 -2.62 -7.73 -6.64
CA ILE A 221 -3.55 -8.69 -7.24
C ILE A 221 -2.86 -9.61 -8.26
N ASP A 222 -3.14 -10.91 -8.17
CA ASP A 222 -2.73 -11.92 -9.15
C ASP A 222 -3.99 -12.56 -9.76
N PRO A 223 -4.42 -12.11 -10.94
CA PRO A 223 -5.66 -12.59 -11.55
C PRO A 223 -5.63 -14.09 -11.85
N ASN A 224 -4.47 -14.64 -12.21
CA ASN A 224 -4.36 -16.04 -12.63
C ASN A 224 -4.50 -16.97 -11.44
N ARG A 225 -3.87 -16.63 -10.32
CA ARG A 225 -4.03 -17.41 -9.07
C ARG A 225 -5.43 -17.27 -8.49
N ALA A 226 -6.08 -16.11 -8.65
CA ALA A 226 -7.43 -15.89 -8.15
C ALA A 226 -8.52 -16.73 -8.86
N VAL A 227 -8.23 -17.31 -10.03
CA VAL A 227 -9.16 -18.22 -10.73
C VAL A 227 -9.36 -19.51 -9.94
N ASP A 228 -8.33 -20.01 -9.25
CA ASP A 228 -8.41 -21.20 -8.40
C ASP A 228 -7.72 -20.92 -7.07
N PRO A 229 -8.41 -20.27 -6.12
CA PRO A 229 -7.83 -19.91 -4.83
C PRO A 229 -7.75 -21.12 -3.87
N GLY A 230 -8.38 -22.26 -4.21
CA GLY A 230 -8.53 -23.42 -3.34
C GLY A 230 -9.56 -23.21 -2.23
N LEU A 231 -9.38 -22.21 -1.36
CA LEU A 231 -10.30 -21.87 -0.27
C LEU A 231 -10.80 -20.42 -0.40
N ALA A 232 -12.03 -20.17 0.07
CA ALA A 232 -12.61 -18.83 0.17
C ALA A 232 -13.26 -18.59 1.54
N ASP A 233 -13.00 -17.41 2.09
CA ASP A 233 -13.72 -16.83 3.24
C ASP A 233 -15.00 -16.18 2.70
N ASP A 234 -16.11 -16.94 2.72
CA ASP A 234 -17.42 -16.41 2.34
C ASP A 234 -18.10 -15.73 3.54
N VAL A 235 -18.96 -14.74 3.29
CA VAL A 235 -19.65 -13.98 4.33
C VAL A 235 -21.13 -13.91 3.94
N ASP A 236 -22.01 -14.30 4.87
CA ASP A 236 -23.44 -14.12 4.68
C ASP A 236 -23.76 -12.60 4.74
N PRO A 237 -24.57 -12.05 3.82
CA PRO A 237 -25.05 -10.67 3.92
C PRO A 237 -25.62 -10.28 5.29
N GLU A 238 -26.24 -11.22 6.02
CA GLU A 238 -26.76 -10.98 7.37
C GLU A 238 -25.65 -10.68 8.38
N ASP A 239 -24.47 -11.30 8.25
CA ASP A 239 -23.32 -11.07 9.14
C ASP A 239 -22.82 -9.62 9.07
N TYR A 240 -22.92 -8.98 7.89
CA TYR A 240 -22.60 -7.54 7.76
C TYR A 240 -23.59 -6.67 8.51
N THR A 241 -24.87 -7.04 8.52
CA THR A 241 -25.91 -6.31 9.25
C THR A 241 -25.66 -6.44 10.75
N THR A 242 -25.44 -7.65 11.25
CA THR A 242 -25.06 -7.89 12.64
C THR A 242 -23.79 -7.13 13.02
N PHE A 243 -22.77 -7.12 12.16
CA PHE A 243 -21.55 -6.34 12.38
C PHE A 243 -21.84 -4.83 12.54
N LEU A 244 -22.64 -4.25 11.64
CA LEU A 244 -22.97 -2.83 11.65
C LEU A 244 -23.81 -2.43 12.87
N ASP A 245 -24.78 -3.25 13.24
CA ASP A 245 -25.62 -3.04 14.43
C ASP A 245 -24.77 -3.08 15.69
N CYS A 246 -23.90 -4.09 15.79
CA CYS A 246 -22.99 -4.23 16.92
C CYS A 246 -21.99 -3.09 17.03
N TYR A 247 -21.46 -2.63 15.91
CA TYR A 247 -20.58 -1.48 15.87
C TYR A 247 -21.29 -0.20 16.33
N SER A 248 -22.53 0.01 15.87
CA SER A 248 -23.34 1.19 16.21
C SER A 248 -23.77 1.19 17.67
N ALA A 249 -24.02 0.02 18.26
CA ALA A 249 -24.41 -0.13 19.66
C ALA A 249 -23.27 0.20 20.64
N GLY A 250 -22.00 0.08 20.22
CA GLY A 250 -20.83 0.53 20.97
C GLY A 250 -20.64 -0.10 22.35
N ASN A 251 -21.26 -1.26 22.61
CA ASN A 251 -21.23 -1.93 23.91
C ASN A 251 -20.34 -3.18 23.91
N SER A 252 -19.89 -3.59 25.10
CA SER A 252 -18.95 -4.71 25.27
C SER A 252 -19.53 -6.07 24.87
N SER A 253 -20.86 -6.22 24.86
CA SER A 253 -21.52 -7.46 24.43
C SER A 253 -21.33 -7.78 22.95
N CYS A 254 -20.94 -6.80 22.13
CA CYS A 254 -20.84 -6.91 20.68
C CYS A 254 -19.39 -7.04 20.17
N GLU A 255 -18.41 -7.09 21.06
CA GLU A 255 -17.00 -7.20 20.68
C GLU A 255 -16.68 -8.52 19.97
N SER A 256 -17.45 -9.58 20.24
CA SER A 256 -17.18 -10.90 19.65
C SER A 256 -17.62 -10.94 18.18
N GLU A 257 -18.79 -10.41 17.89
CA GLU A 257 -19.45 -10.33 16.59
C GLU A 257 -18.64 -9.42 15.66
N SER A 258 -18.22 -8.26 16.18
CA SER A 258 -17.42 -7.30 15.40
C SER A 258 -16.01 -7.82 15.05
N ARG A 259 -15.42 -8.71 15.86
CA ARG A 259 -14.12 -9.35 15.55
C ARG A 259 -14.23 -10.58 14.64
N ASN A 260 -15.38 -11.25 14.66
CA ASN A 260 -15.58 -12.54 14.00
C ASN A 260 -16.22 -12.46 12.61
N LEU A 261 -16.48 -11.26 12.09
CA LEU A 261 -16.82 -11.09 10.67
C LEU A 261 -15.78 -11.81 9.81
N ASN A 262 -16.23 -12.71 8.94
CA ASN A 262 -15.40 -13.71 8.26
C ASN A 262 -14.61 -13.14 7.07
N LEU A 263 -13.83 -12.09 7.33
CA LEU A 263 -13.02 -11.41 6.33
C LEU A 263 -11.69 -12.16 6.08
N PRO A 264 -11.15 -12.11 4.85
CA PRO A 264 -9.84 -12.65 4.47
C PRO A 264 -8.67 -11.78 4.98
N SER A 265 -8.82 -11.18 6.16
CA SER A 265 -7.81 -10.41 6.89
C SER A 265 -8.19 -10.33 8.37
N ILE A 266 -7.22 -10.04 9.22
CA ILE A 266 -7.43 -9.91 10.67
C ILE A 266 -6.76 -8.63 11.16
N ALA A 267 -7.53 -7.74 11.81
CA ALA A 267 -6.99 -6.60 12.53
C ALA A 267 -7.42 -6.64 14.00
N ILE A 268 -6.46 -6.59 14.92
CA ILE A 268 -6.70 -6.48 16.37
C ILE A 268 -6.11 -5.15 16.84
N PRO A 269 -6.94 -4.08 16.91
CA PRO A 269 -6.47 -2.74 17.25
C PRO A 269 -6.07 -2.59 18.72
N ASN A 270 -6.56 -3.45 19.61
CA ASN A 270 -6.24 -3.43 21.02
C ASN A 270 -6.05 -4.86 21.53
N LEU A 271 -4.82 -5.37 21.51
CA LEU A 271 -4.48 -6.65 22.13
C LEU A 271 -3.98 -6.40 23.55
N THR A 272 -4.86 -6.56 24.54
CA THR A 272 -4.58 -6.36 25.97
C THR A 272 -4.53 -7.65 26.78
N ALA A 273 -5.19 -8.69 26.27
CA ALA A 273 -5.26 -10.05 26.82
C ALA A 273 -5.25 -11.05 25.65
N PRO A 274 -5.10 -12.36 25.91
CA PRO A 274 -5.26 -13.36 24.86
C PRO A 274 -6.61 -13.21 24.14
N THR A 275 -6.58 -12.96 22.84
CA THR A 275 -7.78 -12.73 22.02
C THR A 275 -7.91 -13.81 20.98
N THR A 276 -9.09 -14.43 20.88
CA THR A 276 -9.39 -15.45 19.89
C THR A 276 -10.33 -14.91 18.83
N VAL A 277 -10.02 -15.18 17.57
CA VAL A 277 -10.82 -14.85 16.40
C VAL A 277 -11.25 -16.16 15.72
N LEU A 278 -12.51 -16.19 15.27
CA LEU A 278 -13.08 -17.30 14.51
C LEU A 278 -13.08 -16.98 13.02
N ARG A 279 -12.72 -17.97 12.22
CA ARG A 279 -12.83 -17.93 10.76
C ARG A 279 -13.41 -19.23 10.24
N THR A 280 -14.07 -19.13 9.11
CA THR A 280 -14.68 -20.24 8.39
C THR A 280 -14.27 -20.16 6.93
N VAL A 281 -13.77 -21.24 6.38
CA VAL A 281 -13.38 -21.30 4.97
C VAL A 281 -14.18 -22.38 4.27
N THR A 282 -14.56 -22.08 3.04
CA THR A 282 -15.20 -23.03 2.13
C THR A 282 -14.20 -23.44 1.06
N ASN A 283 -14.08 -24.74 0.84
CA ASN A 283 -13.30 -25.31 -0.25
C ASN A 283 -14.04 -25.08 -1.58
N VAL A 284 -13.39 -24.35 -2.48
CA VAL A 284 -13.87 -24.02 -3.82
C VAL A 284 -13.03 -24.67 -4.92
N GLY A 285 -12.00 -25.43 -4.54
CA GLY A 285 -11.16 -26.23 -5.43
C GLY A 285 -11.60 -27.70 -5.49
N GLN A 286 -10.62 -28.61 -5.48
CA GLN A 286 -10.88 -30.06 -5.54
C GLN A 286 -11.57 -30.56 -4.27
N ALA A 287 -12.54 -31.48 -4.42
CA ALA A 287 -13.40 -31.93 -3.31
C ALA A 287 -12.64 -32.52 -2.12
N ASP A 288 -11.62 -33.34 -2.40
CA ASP A 288 -10.77 -33.95 -1.38
C ASP A 288 -9.45 -33.18 -1.29
N ALA A 289 -9.32 -32.35 -0.24
CA ALA A 289 -8.15 -31.50 -0.05
C ALA A 289 -7.76 -31.44 1.42
N VAL A 290 -6.46 -31.34 1.68
CA VAL A 290 -5.90 -31.22 3.03
C VAL A 290 -5.00 -30.01 3.08
N TYR A 291 -5.34 -29.05 3.94
CA TYR A 291 -4.57 -27.84 4.14
C TYR A 291 -3.92 -27.84 5.52
N LYS A 292 -2.67 -27.41 5.59
CA LYS A 292 -1.92 -27.20 6.84
C LYS A 292 -1.72 -25.71 7.10
N ALA A 293 -1.84 -25.32 8.36
CA ALA A 293 -1.61 -23.94 8.79
C ALA A 293 -0.11 -23.60 8.71
N VAL A 294 0.20 -22.47 8.11
CA VAL A 294 1.53 -21.84 8.09
C VAL A 294 1.40 -20.49 8.78
N VAL A 295 2.07 -20.32 9.91
CA VAL A 295 1.94 -19.15 10.77
C VAL A 295 3.22 -18.33 10.73
N GLN A 296 3.08 -17.04 10.45
CA GLN A 296 4.11 -16.03 10.61
C GLN A 296 3.67 -15.06 11.71
N SER A 297 4.18 -15.27 12.91
CA SER A 297 3.91 -14.43 14.09
C SER A 297 4.50 -13.02 13.93
N PRO A 298 3.74 -11.96 14.23
CA PRO A 298 4.31 -10.63 14.45
C PRO A 298 5.34 -10.67 15.59
N PRO A 299 6.39 -9.82 15.56
CA PRO A 299 7.32 -9.71 16.68
C PRO A 299 6.58 -9.47 18.01
N GLY A 300 6.92 -10.21 19.07
CA GLY A 300 6.29 -10.04 20.39
C GLY A 300 4.84 -10.55 20.51
N VAL A 301 4.29 -11.20 19.49
CA VAL A 301 2.94 -11.80 19.50
C VAL A 301 3.01 -13.26 19.05
N GLN A 302 2.60 -14.16 19.94
CA GLN A 302 2.40 -15.57 19.60
C GLN A 302 1.01 -15.76 18.95
N ILE A 303 0.98 -16.48 17.84
CA ILE A 303 -0.24 -16.91 17.16
C ILE A 303 -0.36 -18.43 17.30
N SER A 304 -1.49 -18.91 17.81
CA SER A 304 -1.87 -20.33 17.78
C SER A 304 -3.12 -20.53 16.93
N VAL A 305 -3.17 -21.65 16.20
CA VAL A 305 -4.28 -21.99 15.29
C VAL A 305 -4.82 -23.37 15.64
N GLU A 306 -6.13 -23.48 15.75
CA GLU A 306 -6.82 -24.74 16.08
C GLU A 306 -8.06 -24.96 15.19
N PRO A 307 -8.16 -26.09 14.46
CA PRO A 307 -7.13 -27.13 14.28
C PRO A 307 -5.98 -26.62 13.40
N THR A 308 -4.81 -27.28 13.44
CA THR A 308 -3.66 -26.95 12.55
C THR A 308 -3.77 -27.56 11.15
N VAL A 309 -4.78 -28.40 10.92
CA VAL A 309 -5.05 -29.09 9.65
C VAL A 309 -6.54 -29.04 9.34
N LEU A 310 -6.89 -28.58 8.15
CA LEU A 310 -8.25 -28.64 7.61
C LEU A 310 -8.32 -29.78 6.59
N LYS A 311 -9.32 -30.64 6.73
CA LYS A 311 -9.58 -31.74 5.79
C LYS A 311 -10.96 -31.54 5.18
N PHE A 312 -11.00 -31.45 3.85
CA PHE A 312 -12.22 -31.32 3.08
C PHE A 312 -12.49 -32.64 2.35
N SER A 313 -13.77 -32.94 2.19
CA SER A 313 -14.26 -34.09 1.43
C SER A 313 -15.61 -33.76 0.82
N GLN A 314 -16.10 -34.63 -0.06
CA GLN A 314 -17.47 -34.53 -0.55
C GLN A 314 -18.47 -34.48 0.62
N GLY A 315 -19.35 -33.46 0.63
CA GLY A 315 -20.31 -33.21 1.72
C GLY A 315 -19.74 -32.49 2.95
N LYS A 316 -18.42 -32.25 3.02
CA LYS A 316 -17.76 -31.45 4.06
C LYS A 316 -16.83 -30.42 3.42
N ASN A 317 -17.44 -29.44 2.77
CA ASN A 317 -16.75 -28.37 2.04
C ASN A 317 -16.45 -27.14 2.91
N THR A 318 -17.06 -26.99 4.10
CA THR A 318 -16.82 -25.86 4.99
C THR A 318 -16.18 -26.31 6.29
N GLN A 319 -15.19 -25.56 6.76
CA GLN A 319 -14.46 -25.83 8.00
C GLN A 319 -14.16 -24.54 8.75
N SER A 320 -14.36 -24.55 10.06
CA SER A 320 -14.05 -23.42 10.94
C SER A 320 -12.78 -23.68 11.75
N PHE A 321 -12.07 -22.60 12.09
CA PHE A 321 -10.87 -22.64 12.90
C PHE A 321 -10.77 -21.39 13.78
N LYS A 322 -9.99 -21.54 14.85
CA LYS A 322 -9.69 -20.49 15.84
C LYS A 322 -8.27 -20.01 15.63
N ILE A 323 -8.08 -18.70 15.71
CA ILE A 323 -6.77 -18.07 15.79
C ILE A 323 -6.69 -17.32 17.13
N THR A 324 -5.75 -17.70 18.00
CA THR A 324 -5.54 -17.02 19.27
C THR A 324 -4.23 -16.24 19.24
N PHE A 325 -4.33 -14.97 19.64
CA PHE A 325 -3.23 -14.01 19.68
C PHE A 325 -2.86 -13.75 21.14
N THR A 326 -1.60 -13.95 21.49
CA THR A 326 -1.10 -13.75 22.86
C THR A 326 0.16 -12.90 22.83
N MET A 327 0.18 -11.82 23.62
CA MET A 327 1.40 -11.02 23.80
C MET A 327 2.46 -11.85 24.54
N THR A 328 3.69 -11.88 24.04
CA THR A 328 4.81 -12.53 24.73
C THR A 328 5.57 -11.57 25.64
N HIS A 329 5.38 -10.27 25.45
CA HIS A 329 5.95 -9.20 26.27
C HIS A 329 4.91 -8.12 26.56
N LYS A 330 5.01 -7.50 27.74
CA LYS A 330 4.23 -6.28 28.04
C LYS A 330 4.85 -5.12 27.27
N LEU A 331 4.13 -4.63 26.28
CA LEU A 331 4.54 -3.46 25.52
C LEU A 331 3.31 -2.66 25.10
N HIS A 332 3.44 -1.34 25.12
CA HIS A 332 2.50 -0.44 24.48
C HIS A 332 3.13 0.00 23.16
N GLY A 333 2.64 -0.54 22.04
CA GLY A 333 3.33 -0.46 20.75
C GLY A 333 2.45 0.03 19.61
N GLY A 334 3.10 0.24 18.47
CA GLY A 334 2.41 0.41 17.19
C GLY A 334 1.85 -0.91 16.67
N TYR A 335 1.25 -0.88 15.48
CA TYR A 335 0.82 -2.10 14.81
C TYR A 335 2.02 -2.94 14.38
N LEU A 336 1.88 -4.24 14.58
CA LEU A 336 2.81 -5.29 14.22
C LEU A 336 2.09 -6.24 13.26
N PHE A 337 2.85 -6.79 12.32
CA PHE A 337 2.28 -7.50 11.18
C PHE A 337 2.76 -8.94 11.09
N GLY A 338 1.89 -9.79 10.59
CA GLY A 338 2.15 -11.21 10.38
C GLY A 338 1.19 -11.78 9.34
N SER A 339 1.11 -13.10 9.28
CA SER A 339 0.10 -13.77 8.46
C SER A 339 -0.18 -15.19 8.93
N LEU A 340 -1.37 -15.65 8.60
CA LEU A 340 -1.73 -17.07 8.55
C LEU A 340 -1.84 -17.46 7.07
N ALA A 341 -1.41 -18.65 6.69
CA ALA A 341 -1.77 -19.23 5.41
C ALA A 341 -2.21 -20.68 5.55
N TRP A 342 -3.12 -21.10 4.67
CA TRP A 342 -3.46 -22.50 4.47
C TRP A 342 -2.78 -23.01 3.22
N SER A 343 -1.92 -24.02 3.35
CA SER A 343 -1.20 -24.62 2.23
C SER A 343 -1.58 -26.08 2.04
N ASP A 344 -1.85 -26.48 0.80
CA ASP A 344 -2.06 -27.88 0.42
C ASP A 344 -0.76 -28.62 0.05
N GLY A 345 0.39 -27.94 0.13
CA GLY A 345 1.69 -28.45 -0.30
C GLY A 345 1.89 -28.49 -1.82
N GLY A 346 0.93 -27.96 -2.59
CA GLY A 346 0.94 -27.89 -4.04
C GLY A 346 0.74 -26.44 -4.52
N ALA A 347 -0.29 -26.22 -5.33
CA ALA A 347 -0.53 -24.94 -5.99
C ALA A 347 -1.22 -23.89 -5.10
N HIS A 348 -1.90 -24.31 -4.03
CA HIS A 348 -2.70 -23.40 -3.21
C HIS A 348 -1.95 -22.94 -1.96
N TYR A 349 -1.94 -21.62 -1.79
CA TYR A 349 -1.40 -20.95 -0.61
C TYR A 349 -2.31 -19.78 -0.26
N VAL A 350 -3.29 -20.04 0.62
CA VAL A 350 -4.39 -19.12 0.94
C VAL A 350 -3.96 -18.24 2.10
N ARG A 351 -3.47 -17.04 1.80
CA ARG A 351 -2.82 -16.16 2.78
C ARG A 351 -3.80 -15.13 3.38
N ILE A 352 -3.81 -15.02 4.69
CA ILE A 352 -4.59 -14.07 5.48
C ILE A 352 -3.61 -13.10 6.17
N PRO A 353 -3.57 -11.81 5.78
CA PRO A 353 -2.74 -10.80 6.44
C PRO A 353 -3.28 -10.46 7.83
N ILE A 354 -2.36 -10.19 8.74
CA ILE A 354 -2.64 -9.93 10.15
C ILE A 354 -2.00 -8.61 10.56
N ALA A 355 -2.76 -7.74 11.22
CA ALA A 355 -2.29 -6.54 11.90
C ALA A 355 -2.74 -6.56 13.37
N VAL A 356 -1.80 -6.45 14.30
CA VAL A 356 -2.08 -6.51 15.74
C VAL A 356 -1.36 -5.37 16.43
N ARG A 357 -2.06 -4.65 17.30
CA ARG A 357 -1.45 -3.62 18.15
C ARG A 357 -1.46 -4.07 19.61
N PRO A 358 -0.30 -4.45 20.17
CA PRO A 358 -0.16 -4.73 21.60
C PRO A 358 -0.40 -3.46 22.43
N VAL A 359 -1.25 -3.58 23.44
CA VAL A 359 -1.59 -2.49 24.36
C VAL A 359 -1.42 -2.99 25.79
N GLU A 360 -0.51 -2.37 26.54
CA GLU A 360 -0.37 -2.67 27.96
C GLU A 360 -1.58 -2.15 28.75
N ASN A 361 -2.16 -3.01 29.60
CA ASN A 361 -3.25 -2.64 30.50
C ASN A 361 -2.73 -1.77 31.65
N ALA A 362 -3.11 -0.48 31.68
CA ALA A 362 -2.75 0.46 32.74
C ALA A 362 -3.29 0.09 34.14
N ASN A 363 -4.27 -0.81 34.25
CA ASN A 363 -4.84 -1.21 35.54
C ASN A 363 -3.94 -2.09 36.42
N ASN A 364 -2.74 -2.46 35.94
CA ASN A 364 -1.73 -3.17 36.74
C ASN A 364 -0.47 -2.33 37.02
N SER A 365 -0.42 -1.06 36.62
CA SER A 365 0.63 -0.16 37.10
C SER A 365 0.21 0.44 38.45
N THR A 366 0.60 -0.22 39.53
CA THR A 366 0.72 0.39 40.86
C THR A 366 1.88 1.38 40.86
N ASP A 367 1.85 2.40 40.01
CA ASP A 367 2.62 3.62 40.26
C ASP A 367 2.14 4.80 39.39
N ARG A 368 2.14 5.98 40.02
CA ARG A 368 1.92 7.35 39.50
C ARG A 368 0.49 7.88 39.46
N SER A 369 0.10 8.38 40.63
CA SER A 369 -0.67 9.61 40.75
C SER A 369 -0.03 10.73 39.92
N VAL A 370 -0.69 11.17 38.85
CA VAL A 370 -0.44 12.48 38.24
C VAL A 370 -1.63 13.35 38.57
N SER A 371 -1.47 14.18 39.60
CA SER A 371 -2.35 15.30 39.90
C SER A 371 -2.24 16.34 38.80
N VAL A 372 -3.29 16.51 38.01
CA VAL A 372 -3.42 17.62 37.05
C VAL A 372 -3.88 18.85 37.84
N SER A 373 -2.98 19.80 38.07
CA SER A 373 -3.35 21.14 38.51
C SER A 373 -3.88 21.94 37.31
N PRO A 374 -5.02 22.64 37.42
CA PRO A 374 -5.55 23.44 36.32
C PRO A 374 -4.68 24.69 36.12
N GLN A 375 -4.11 24.83 34.92
CA GLN A 375 -3.48 26.08 34.50
C GLN A 375 -4.57 27.16 34.35
N LYS A 376 -4.41 28.25 35.10
CA LYS A 376 -5.17 29.50 34.92
C LYS A 376 -4.83 30.10 33.56
N ALA A 377 -5.88 30.47 32.82
CA ALA A 377 -5.80 31.33 31.65
C ALA A 377 -5.20 32.70 32.01
N LEU A 378 -4.35 33.21 31.13
CA LEU A 378 -4.05 34.62 30.96
C LEU A 378 -4.28 34.97 29.49
#